data_AF-A0A2E6LYL0-F1
#
_entry.id   AF-A0A2E6LYL0-F1
#
_cell.length_a   1.000
_cell.length_b   1.000
_cell.length_c   1.000
_cell.angle_alpha   90.00
_cell.angle_beta   90.00
_cell.angle_gamma   90.00
#
_symmetry.space_group_name_H-M   'P 1'
#
loop_
_entity.id
_entity.type
_entity.pdbx_description
1 polymer ?
#
loop_
_entity_poly.entity_id
_entity_poly.type
_entity_poly.pdbx_seq_one_letter_code
_entity_poly.pdbx_strand_id
1 'polypeptide(L)'
;MMVYACKQVHHIAQNNPPSNTASTLEAYIDATVNMNPQTCFELFNRLDVTHQALLWLQSLLSGKKVHPVTYKETAYSQPEYLCARQSIMYSQGAIKLKGFLFKNKEKLDLLENRLQVISRYRQLQTEESIANPQVISKMASLYIDIFGDLAFRIIVQGAPEALKHTATVEQIRSLLLGAIRFTVLWEQVGGRKWKLLLQRGKLLRKAKELTNVISKLLPEYSADLVKIKP
;
A
#
# COMPACT_ATOMS: atom_id res chain seq x y z
N MET A 1 -0.23 0.93 -5.97
CA MET A 1 0.15 1.31 -4.58
C MET A 1 -1.06 1.68 -3.74
N MET A 2 -1.73 2.83 -3.89
CA MET A 2 -2.91 3.20 -3.05
C MET A 2 -3.92 2.06 -2.77
N VAL A 3 -4.51 1.49 -3.82
CA VAL A 3 -5.50 0.38 -3.67
C VAL A 3 -4.88 -0.92 -3.15
N TYR A 4 -3.57 -1.11 -3.34
CA TYR A 4 -2.85 -2.29 -2.86
C TYR A 4 -2.57 -2.18 -1.36
N ALA A 5 -2.14 -1.01 -0.85
CA ALA A 5 -2.04 -0.75 0.59
C ALA A 5 -3.34 -1.10 1.32
N CYS A 6 -4.47 -0.67 0.75
CA CYS A 6 -5.79 -0.97 1.28
C CYS A 6 -6.16 -2.46 1.24
N LYS A 7 -5.72 -3.21 0.21
CA LYS A 7 -5.83 -4.68 0.20
C LYS A 7 -4.98 -5.29 1.33
N GLN A 8 -3.77 -4.81 1.55
CA GLN A 8 -2.87 -5.32 2.59
C GLN A 8 -3.41 -5.04 4.00
N VAL A 9 -4.02 -3.87 4.22
CA VAL A 9 -4.78 -3.56 5.44
C VAL A 9 -5.85 -4.61 5.71
N HIS A 10 -6.61 -5.01 4.68
CA HIS A 10 -7.61 -6.06 4.83
C HIS A 10 -7.00 -7.42 5.20
N HIS A 11 -5.93 -7.83 4.53
CA HIS A 11 -5.26 -9.11 4.82
C HIS A 11 -4.74 -9.19 6.26
N ILE A 12 -4.03 -8.14 6.71
CA ILE A 12 -3.50 -8.06 8.08
C ILE A 12 -4.65 -8.10 9.10
N ALA A 13 -5.76 -7.40 8.82
CA ALA A 13 -6.93 -7.41 9.70
C ALA A 13 -7.60 -8.79 9.82
N GLN A 14 -7.42 -9.69 8.85
CA GLN A 14 -8.03 -11.03 8.84
C GLN A 14 -7.18 -12.11 9.51
N ASN A 15 -6.13 -11.74 10.24
CA ASN A 15 -5.12 -12.68 10.77
C ASN A 15 -4.49 -13.56 9.68
N ASN A 16 -4.44 -13.07 8.44
CA ASN A 16 -3.84 -13.75 7.31
C ASN A 16 -2.80 -12.82 6.66
N PRO A 17 -1.74 -12.45 7.39
CA PRO A 17 -0.69 -11.62 6.84
C PRO A 17 0.02 -12.39 5.71
N PRO A 18 0.13 -11.84 4.50
CA PRO A 18 0.88 -12.48 3.43
C PRO A 18 2.37 -12.59 3.80
N SER A 19 3.07 -13.55 3.21
CA SER A 19 4.51 -13.78 3.45
C SER A 19 5.38 -12.53 3.21
N ASN A 20 4.95 -11.64 2.32
CA ASN A 20 5.62 -10.39 1.98
C ASN A 20 5.16 -9.17 2.81
N THR A 21 4.52 -9.38 3.96
CA THR A 21 3.98 -8.27 4.78
C THR A 21 5.06 -7.29 5.21
N ALA A 22 6.23 -7.77 5.63
CA ALA A 22 7.33 -6.93 6.07
C ALA A 22 7.89 -6.07 4.91
N SER A 23 8.16 -6.66 3.73
CA SER A 23 8.61 -5.91 2.55
C SER A 23 7.58 -4.88 2.08
N THR A 24 6.30 -5.24 2.16
CA THR A 24 5.19 -4.34 1.84
C THR A 24 5.18 -3.13 2.79
N LEU A 25 5.20 -3.37 4.11
CA LEU A 25 5.21 -2.31 5.11
C LEU A 25 6.38 -1.36 4.90
N GLU A 26 7.57 -1.92 4.70
CA GLU A 26 8.79 -1.18 4.41
C GLU A 26 8.63 -0.29 3.18
N ALA A 27 8.14 -0.82 2.06
CA ALA A 27 7.93 -0.04 0.84
C ALA A 27 7.04 1.19 1.07
N TYR A 28 5.93 1.02 1.82
CA TYR A 28 5.03 2.12 2.14
C TYR A 28 5.61 3.10 3.16
N ILE A 29 6.35 2.61 4.16
CA ILE A 29 7.00 3.47 5.16
C ILE A 29 8.07 4.32 4.49
N ASP A 30 8.97 3.72 3.73
CA ASP A 30 10.07 4.40 3.04
C ASP A 30 9.53 5.44 2.04
N ALA A 31 8.45 5.13 1.33
CA ALA A 31 7.77 6.09 0.44
C ALA A 31 7.10 7.25 1.20
N THR A 32 6.69 7.03 2.46
CA THR A 32 6.03 8.06 3.28
C THR A 32 7.03 8.97 3.96
N VAL A 33 8.15 8.43 4.45
CA VAL A 33 9.22 9.23 5.07
C VAL A 33 10.06 9.99 4.03
N ASN A 34 10.06 9.56 2.76
CA ASN A 34 10.61 10.35 1.66
C ASN A 34 9.70 11.55 1.34
N MET A 35 9.99 12.67 2.01
CA MET A 35 9.23 13.92 1.93
C MET A 35 9.50 14.73 0.66
N ASN A 36 10.66 14.56 0.02
CA ASN A 36 11.06 15.33 -1.16
C ASN A 36 11.57 14.43 -2.29
N PRO A 37 10.72 13.52 -2.81
CA PRO A 37 11.14 12.65 -3.90
C PRO A 37 11.34 13.45 -5.18
N GLN A 38 12.48 13.28 -5.84
CA GLN A 38 12.71 13.92 -7.14
C GLN A 38 12.06 13.13 -8.28
N THR A 39 11.89 11.83 -8.08
CA THR A 39 11.32 10.92 -9.06
C THR A 39 10.19 10.08 -8.47
N CYS A 40 9.29 9.60 -9.33
CA CYS A 40 8.32 8.58 -8.93
C CYS A 40 9.01 7.30 -8.45
N PHE A 41 10.17 6.96 -9.00
CA PHE A 41 10.90 5.73 -8.68
C PHE A 41 11.32 5.66 -7.20
N GLU A 42 11.68 6.79 -6.60
CA GLU A 42 11.97 6.88 -5.16
C GLU A 42 10.76 6.57 -4.26
N LEU A 43 9.53 6.65 -4.81
CA LEU A 43 8.30 6.23 -4.14
C LEU A 43 7.91 4.80 -4.49
N PHE A 44 8.19 4.34 -5.70
CA PHE A 44 8.05 2.94 -6.10
C PHE A 44 9.33 2.14 -5.81
N ASN A 45 9.84 2.31 -4.58
CA ASN A 45 11.16 1.86 -4.11
C ASN A 45 11.36 0.34 -4.04
N ARG A 46 10.29 -0.46 -4.22
CA ARG A 46 10.32 -1.92 -4.14
C ARG A 46 9.59 -2.52 -5.33
N LEU A 47 10.35 -3.15 -6.22
CA LEU A 47 9.84 -3.72 -7.48
C LEU A 47 8.91 -4.91 -7.23
N ASP A 48 9.19 -5.75 -6.24
CA ASP A 48 8.35 -6.87 -5.81
C ASP A 48 6.96 -6.38 -5.38
N VAL A 49 6.91 -5.37 -4.50
CA VAL A 49 5.66 -4.76 -4.02
C VAL A 49 4.93 -4.05 -5.16
N THR A 50 5.66 -3.35 -6.02
CA THR A 50 5.09 -2.65 -7.19
C THR A 50 4.47 -3.65 -8.18
N HIS A 51 5.14 -4.77 -8.43
CA HIS A 51 4.64 -5.86 -9.27
C HIS A 51 3.31 -6.41 -8.73
N GLN A 52 3.25 -6.74 -7.43
CA GLN A 52 2.02 -7.22 -6.78
C GLN A 52 0.90 -6.16 -6.82
N ALA A 53 1.25 -4.90 -6.63
CA ALA A 53 0.29 -3.80 -6.72
C ALA A 53 -0.29 -3.63 -8.14
N LEU A 54 0.53 -3.85 -9.18
CA LEU A 54 0.06 -3.82 -10.57
C LEU A 54 -0.83 -5.02 -10.90
N LEU A 55 -0.47 -6.23 -10.45
CA LEU A 55 -1.32 -7.41 -10.59
C LEU A 55 -2.69 -7.18 -9.93
N TRP A 56 -2.70 -6.63 -8.72
CA TRP A 56 -3.94 -6.25 -8.05
C TRP A 56 -4.74 -5.20 -8.82
N LEU A 57 -4.08 -4.17 -9.35
CA LEU A 57 -4.76 -3.17 -10.16
C LEU A 57 -5.38 -3.78 -11.43
N GLN A 58 -4.67 -4.69 -12.11
CA GLN A 58 -5.19 -5.40 -13.27
C GLN A 58 -6.42 -6.22 -12.91
N SER A 59 -6.40 -6.89 -11.75
CA SER A 59 -7.50 -7.68 -11.22
C SER A 59 -8.77 -6.81 -11.08
N LEU A 60 -8.66 -5.66 -10.41
CA LEU A 60 -9.74 -4.68 -10.24
C LEU A 60 -10.25 -4.11 -11.58
N LEU A 61 -9.34 -3.81 -12.51
CA LEU A 61 -9.66 -3.21 -13.82
C LEU A 61 -10.19 -4.22 -14.84
N SER A 62 -9.92 -5.52 -14.69
CA SER A 62 -10.38 -6.54 -15.63
C SER A 62 -11.89 -6.80 -15.53
N GLY A 63 -12.49 -6.62 -14.35
CA GLY A 63 -13.94 -6.73 -14.12
C GLY A 63 -14.51 -8.13 -14.30
N LYS A 64 -13.72 -9.05 -14.86
CA LYS A 64 -13.96 -10.50 -14.82
C LYS A 64 -13.71 -10.96 -13.38
N LYS A 65 -14.46 -11.97 -12.94
CA LYS A 65 -14.25 -12.67 -11.65
C LYS A 65 -12.76 -12.74 -11.43
N VAL A 66 -12.28 -12.07 -10.39
CA VAL A 66 -10.85 -11.94 -10.12
C VAL A 66 -10.29 -13.36 -10.16
N HIS A 67 -9.45 -13.64 -11.15
CA HIS A 67 -8.96 -15.00 -11.35
C HIS A 67 -7.86 -15.22 -10.31
N PRO A 68 -7.90 -16.32 -9.55
CA PRO A 68 -6.89 -16.61 -8.56
C PRO A 68 -5.56 -16.70 -9.30
N VAL A 69 -4.68 -15.73 -9.06
CA VAL A 69 -3.26 -15.92 -9.37
C VAL A 69 -2.83 -17.10 -8.49
N THR A 70 -2.42 -18.17 -9.15
CA THR A 70 -2.14 -19.50 -8.61
C THR A 70 -1.32 -19.46 -7.32
N TYR A 71 -2.02 -19.44 -6.20
CA TYR A 71 -1.50 -19.87 -4.90
C TYR A 71 -2.60 -20.74 -4.29
N LYS A 72 -2.21 -21.97 -3.92
CA LYS A 72 -3.09 -23.03 -3.41
C LYS A 72 -4.18 -22.46 -2.50
N GLU A 73 -5.43 -22.59 -2.91
CA GLU A 73 -6.60 -22.30 -2.08
C GLU A 73 -6.52 -23.13 -0.80
N THR A 74 -6.25 -22.47 0.32
CA THR A 74 -6.53 -23.03 1.63
C THR A 74 -8.01 -22.80 1.95
N ALA A 75 -8.63 -23.74 2.66
CA ALA A 75 -10.07 -23.78 2.98
C ALA A 75 -10.60 -22.59 3.82
N TYR A 76 -9.75 -21.61 4.15
CA TYR A 76 -10.05 -20.40 4.91
C TYR A 76 -9.89 -19.10 4.11
N SER A 77 -9.72 -19.19 2.79
CA SER A 77 -9.52 -18.02 1.93
C SER A 77 -10.82 -17.23 1.74
N GLN A 78 -10.83 -15.98 2.20
CA GLN A 78 -11.94 -15.04 1.95
C GLN A 78 -12.15 -14.86 0.44
N PRO A 79 -13.41 -14.79 -0.04
CA PRO A 79 -13.67 -14.54 -1.45
C PRO A 79 -13.00 -13.26 -1.97
N GLU A 80 -12.31 -13.35 -3.10
CA GLU A 80 -11.48 -12.25 -3.63
C GLU A 80 -12.29 -10.97 -3.92
N TYR A 81 -13.60 -11.10 -4.21
CA TYR A 81 -14.50 -9.97 -4.40
C TYR A 81 -14.76 -9.14 -3.13
N LEU A 82 -14.71 -9.76 -1.94
CA LEU A 82 -14.83 -9.03 -0.67
C LEU A 82 -13.58 -8.15 -0.46
N CYS A 83 -12.40 -8.74 -0.68
CA CYS A 83 -11.13 -8.02 -0.62
C CYS A 83 -11.09 -6.85 -1.62
N ALA A 84 -11.59 -7.06 -2.84
CA ALA A 84 -11.75 -5.98 -3.84
C ALA A 84 -12.63 -4.84 -3.29
N ARG A 85 -13.82 -5.16 -2.77
CA ARG A 85 -14.75 -4.18 -2.20
C ARG A 85 -14.11 -3.41 -1.03
N GLN A 86 -13.50 -4.09 -0.06
CA GLN A 86 -12.86 -3.46 1.10
C GLN A 86 -11.69 -2.59 0.68
N SER A 87 -10.84 -3.05 -0.24
CA SER A 87 -9.72 -2.25 -0.75
C SER A 87 -10.19 -0.93 -1.40
N ILE A 88 -11.31 -0.97 -2.13
CA ILE A 88 -11.92 0.22 -2.73
C ILE A 88 -12.50 1.14 -1.65
N MET A 89 -13.23 0.60 -0.68
CA MET A 89 -13.82 1.38 0.42
C MET A 89 -12.75 2.09 1.25
N TYR A 90 -11.69 1.38 1.63
CA TYR A 90 -10.58 1.96 2.37
C TYR A 90 -9.84 3.02 1.53
N SER A 91 -9.71 2.81 0.21
CA SER A 91 -9.13 3.82 -0.70
C SER A 91 -9.97 5.09 -0.77
N GLN A 92 -11.31 4.97 -0.78
CA GLN A 92 -12.21 6.13 -0.69
C GLN A 92 -12.05 6.87 0.63
N GLY A 93 -11.86 6.14 1.73
CA GLY A 93 -11.51 6.69 3.03
C GLY A 93 -10.19 7.45 3.02
N ALA A 94 -9.14 6.89 2.41
CA ALA A 94 -7.84 7.56 2.27
C ALA A 94 -7.95 8.87 1.47
N ILE A 95 -8.72 8.90 0.39
CA ILE A 95 -9.03 10.12 -0.38
C ILE A 95 -9.71 11.18 0.50
N LYS A 96 -10.65 10.76 1.34
CA LYS A 96 -11.36 11.67 2.25
C LYS A 96 -10.45 12.21 3.35
N LEU A 97 -9.65 11.35 4.00
CA LEU A 97 -8.68 11.75 5.02
C LEU A 97 -7.62 12.70 4.46
N LYS A 98 -7.09 12.42 3.26
CA LYS A 98 -6.22 13.34 2.54
C LYS A 98 -6.89 14.70 2.32
N GLY A 99 -8.17 14.71 1.93
CA GLY A 99 -8.94 15.94 1.76
C GLY A 99 -9.07 16.77 3.05
N PHE A 100 -9.20 16.12 4.22
CA PHE A 100 -9.18 16.82 5.51
C PHE A 100 -7.79 17.36 5.85
N LEU A 101 -6.76 16.53 5.69
CA LEU A 101 -5.38 16.90 5.95
C LEU A 101 -4.98 18.15 5.15
N PHE A 102 -5.24 18.17 3.84
CA PHE A 102 -4.85 19.29 2.96
C PHE A 102 -5.62 20.60 3.20
N LYS A 103 -6.69 20.56 3.99
CA LYS A 103 -7.46 21.74 4.42
C LYS A 103 -7.03 22.27 5.78
N ASN A 104 -6.21 21.52 6.52
CA ASN A 104 -5.76 21.88 7.86
C ASN A 104 -4.24 22.08 7.87
N LYS A 105 -3.81 23.35 7.85
CA LYS A 105 -2.39 23.72 7.81
C LYS A 105 -1.63 23.24 9.05
N GLU A 106 -2.21 23.38 10.24
CA GLU A 106 -1.60 22.94 11.49
C GLU A 106 -1.28 21.43 11.47
N LYS A 107 -2.22 20.62 10.98
CA LYS A 107 -2.01 19.17 10.85
C LYS A 107 -0.99 18.82 9.77
N LEU A 108 -0.91 19.59 8.68
CA LEU A 108 0.15 19.41 7.68
C LEU A 108 1.53 19.71 8.28
N ASP A 109 1.66 20.82 9.00
CA ASP A 109 2.91 21.22 9.65
C ASP A 109 3.32 20.17 10.71
N LEU A 110 2.36 19.65 11.49
CA LEU A 110 2.60 18.55 12.43
C LEU A 110 3.06 17.27 11.72
N LEU A 111 2.38 16.90 10.62
CA LEU A 111 2.73 15.72 9.83
C LEU A 111 4.16 15.83 9.30
N GLU A 112 4.52 16.96 8.72
CA GLU A 112 5.85 17.22 8.19
C GLU A 112 6.92 17.12 9.28
N ASN A 113 6.75 17.84 10.38
CA ASN A 113 7.69 17.84 11.51
C ASN A 113 7.93 16.41 12.04
N ARG A 114 6.85 15.63 12.20
CA ARG A 114 6.94 14.25 12.70
C ARG A 114 7.57 13.31 11.68
N LEU A 115 7.27 13.46 10.39
CA LEU A 115 7.91 12.66 9.34
C LEU A 115 9.41 12.95 9.23
N GLN A 116 9.85 14.20 9.41
CA GLN A 116 11.27 14.53 9.46
C GLN A 116 12.00 13.81 10.61
N VAL A 117 11.40 13.77 11.80
CA VAL A 117 11.95 13.03 12.95
C VAL A 117 12.01 11.52 12.66
N ILE A 118 10.95 10.94 12.10
CA ILE A 118 10.93 9.51 11.74
C ILE A 118 11.95 9.21 10.64
N SER A 119 12.10 10.08 9.65
CA SER A 119 13.09 9.95 8.57
C SER A 119 14.52 9.93 9.12
N ARG A 120 14.87 10.85 10.02
CA ARG A 120 16.19 10.86 10.67
C ARG A 120 16.41 9.59 11.48
N TYR A 121 15.39 9.17 12.24
CA TYR A 121 15.46 7.92 13.00
C TYR A 121 15.73 6.71 12.09
N ARG A 122 15.04 6.63 10.94
CA ARG A 122 15.18 5.56 9.94
C ARG A 122 16.59 5.55 9.32
N GLN A 123 17.16 6.72 9.02
CA GLN A 123 18.50 6.84 8.44
C GLN A 123 19.63 6.39 9.38
N LEU A 124 19.43 6.53 10.70
CA LEU A 124 20.41 6.10 11.70
C LEU A 124 20.40 4.58 11.96
N GLN A 125 19.43 3.84 11.38
CA GLN A 125 19.39 2.38 11.51
C GLN A 125 20.33 1.76 10.48
N THR A 126 21.46 1.22 10.95
CA THR A 126 22.58 0.69 10.15
C THR A 126 22.38 -0.74 9.60
N GLU A 127 21.16 -1.10 9.18
CA GLU A 127 20.75 -2.45 8.74
C GLU A 127 20.39 -3.42 9.89
N GLU A 128 19.20 -4.04 9.78
CA GLU A 128 18.96 -5.48 10.10
C GLU A 128 17.47 -5.87 10.06
N SER A 129 16.53 -4.92 10.26
CA SER A 129 15.10 -5.26 10.32
C SER A 129 14.30 -4.58 9.21
N ILE A 130 13.98 -5.37 8.16
CA ILE A 130 12.87 -5.10 7.24
C ILE A 130 11.65 -4.82 8.12
N ALA A 131 11.07 -3.62 7.97
CA ALA A 131 9.92 -3.17 8.76
C ALA A 131 10.16 -3.14 10.29
N ASN A 132 11.22 -2.45 10.74
CA ASN A 132 11.52 -2.20 12.15
C ASN A 132 10.26 -1.81 12.97
N PRO A 133 9.89 -2.59 14.01
CA PRO A 133 8.68 -2.35 14.82
C PRO A 133 8.57 -0.96 15.43
N GLN A 134 9.69 -0.34 15.81
CA GLN A 134 9.68 1.01 16.38
C GLN A 134 9.33 2.07 15.33
N VAL A 135 9.75 1.87 14.07
CA VAL A 135 9.34 2.76 12.97
C VAL A 135 7.85 2.58 12.69
N ILE A 136 7.35 1.35 12.67
CA ILE A 136 5.91 1.06 12.53
C ILE A 136 5.10 1.74 13.65
N SER A 137 5.53 1.61 14.90
CA SER A 137 4.85 2.23 16.04
C SER A 137 4.85 3.77 15.95
N LYS A 138 5.95 4.39 15.53
CA LYS A 138 6.03 5.84 15.28
C LYS A 138 5.09 6.29 14.15
N MET A 139 5.02 5.52 13.07
CA MET A 139 4.11 5.77 11.94
C MET A 139 2.64 5.61 12.34
N ALA A 140 2.33 4.60 13.16
CA ALA A 140 1.01 4.38 13.70
C ALA A 140 0.56 5.48 14.66
N SER A 141 1.47 5.95 15.52
CA SER A 141 1.24 7.07 16.43
C SER A 141 0.99 8.35 15.64
N LEU A 142 1.79 8.60 14.59
CA LEU A 142 1.58 9.73 13.69
C LEU A 142 0.19 9.70 13.02
N TYR A 143 -0.28 8.54 12.58
CA TYR A 143 -1.64 8.42 12.04
C TYR A 143 -2.71 8.85 13.07
N ILE A 144 -2.54 8.47 14.35
CA ILE A 144 -3.46 8.85 15.43
C ILE A 144 -3.37 10.34 15.71
N ASP A 145 -2.17 10.90 15.79
CA ASP A 145 -1.94 12.34 16.05
C ASP A 145 -2.64 13.22 14.98
N ILE A 146 -2.66 12.76 13.72
CA ILE A 146 -3.27 13.52 12.61
C ILE A 146 -4.78 13.28 12.47
N PHE A 147 -5.24 12.05 12.64
CA PHE A 147 -6.61 11.65 12.27
C PHE A 147 -7.48 11.19 13.46
N GLY A 148 -6.94 11.08 14.67
CA GLY A 148 -7.61 10.48 15.83
C GLY A 148 -8.80 11.29 16.37
N ASP A 149 -8.73 12.61 16.25
CA ASP A 149 -9.75 13.59 16.63
C ASP A 149 -10.85 13.78 15.56
N LEU A 150 -10.67 13.22 14.35
CA LEU A 150 -11.66 13.34 13.29
C LEU A 150 -12.89 12.46 13.56
N ALA A 151 -14.08 13.02 13.31
CA ALA A 151 -15.33 12.27 13.35
C ALA A 151 -15.38 11.15 12.30
N PHE A 152 -14.78 11.37 11.12
CA PHE A 152 -14.68 10.34 10.08
C PHE A 152 -13.47 9.43 10.31
N ARG A 153 -13.69 8.12 10.31
CA ARG A 153 -12.65 7.10 10.46
C ARG A 153 -12.80 6.01 9.40
N ILE A 154 -11.68 5.46 8.92
CA ILE A 154 -11.69 4.24 8.09
C ILE A 154 -11.98 3.07 9.02
N ILE A 155 -13.15 2.45 8.88
CA ILE A 155 -13.57 1.30 9.67
C ILE A 155 -12.94 0.05 9.05
N VAL A 156 -11.92 -0.49 9.70
CA VAL A 156 -11.24 -1.73 9.26
C VAL A 156 -11.98 -2.92 9.85
N GLN A 157 -12.60 -3.72 8.98
CA GLN A 157 -13.25 -4.98 9.35
C GLN A 157 -12.25 -6.13 9.23
N GLY A 158 -12.22 -6.99 10.25
CA GLY A 158 -11.30 -8.12 10.35
C GLY A 158 -11.61 -9.07 11.50
N ALA A 159 -10.74 -10.05 11.71
CA ALA A 159 -10.84 -11.01 12.81
C ALA A 159 -10.60 -10.31 14.16
N PRO A 160 -11.49 -10.49 15.16
CA PRO A 160 -11.32 -9.86 16.48
C PRO A 160 -9.97 -10.15 17.12
N GLU A 161 -9.48 -11.38 17.01
CA GLU A 161 -8.18 -11.78 17.58
C GLU A 161 -7.01 -11.00 16.95
N ALA A 162 -7.01 -10.81 15.63
CA ALA A 162 -6.00 -9.99 14.96
C ALA A 162 -6.03 -8.54 15.45
N LEU A 163 -7.23 -7.97 15.58
CA LEU A 163 -7.42 -6.56 15.94
C LEU A 163 -7.19 -6.26 17.43
N LYS A 164 -7.12 -7.29 18.29
CA LYS A 164 -6.67 -7.15 19.69
C LYS A 164 -5.15 -6.95 19.79
N HIS A 165 -4.37 -7.43 18.82
CA HIS A 165 -2.92 -7.32 18.86
C HIS A 165 -2.45 -5.90 18.47
N THR A 166 -1.75 -5.23 19.38
CA THR A 166 -1.23 -3.86 19.16
C THR A 166 -0.39 -3.76 17.90
N ALA A 167 0.53 -4.71 17.67
CA ALA A 167 1.39 -4.72 16.49
C ALA A 167 0.59 -4.74 15.17
N THR A 168 -0.48 -5.53 15.10
CA THR A 168 -1.38 -5.59 13.94
C THR A 168 -2.03 -4.24 13.68
N VAL A 169 -2.53 -3.59 14.73
CA VAL A 169 -3.17 -2.27 14.62
C VAL A 169 -2.17 -1.20 14.18
N GLU A 170 -0.93 -1.27 14.67
CA GLU A 170 0.15 -0.36 14.26
C GLU A 170 0.53 -0.54 12.78
N GLN A 171 0.62 -1.78 12.31
CA GLN A 171 0.84 -2.09 10.89
C GLN A 171 -0.28 -1.54 10.01
N ILE A 172 -1.54 -1.73 10.42
CA ILE A 172 -2.71 -1.20 9.71
C ILE A 172 -2.63 0.32 9.58
N ARG A 173 -2.38 1.02 10.68
CA ARG A 173 -2.29 2.50 10.69
C ARG A 173 -1.12 2.99 9.83
N SER A 174 0.01 2.31 9.88
CA SER A 174 1.18 2.62 9.03
C SER A 174 0.87 2.46 7.54
N LEU A 175 0.20 1.37 7.14
CA LEU A 175 -0.24 1.17 5.76
C LEU A 175 -1.29 2.19 5.32
N LEU A 176 -2.20 2.59 6.21
CA LEU A 176 -3.18 3.64 5.90
C LEU A 176 -2.51 4.99 5.66
N LEU A 177 -1.48 5.34 6.43
CA LEU A 177 -0.68 6.55 6.19
C LEU A 177 0.04 6.48 4.84
N GLY A 178 0.62 5.33 4.49
CA GLY A 178 1.18 5.07 3.16
C GLY A 178 0.14 5.15 2.04
N ALA A 179 -1.08 4.63 2.26
CA ALA A 179 -2.17 4.75 1.29
C ALA A 179 -2.53 6.22 1.04
N ILE A 180 -2.54 7.06 2.08
CA ILE A 180 -2.76 8.51 1.98
C ILE A 180 -1.63 9.16 1.17
N ARG A 181 -0.36 8.82 1.43
CA ARG A 181 0.79 9.30 0.65
C ARG A 181 0.66 9.01 -0.85
N PHE A 182 0.29 7.77 -1.20
CA PHE A 182 0.06 7.40 -2.61
C PHE A 182 -1.23 7.98 -3.19
N THR A 183 -2.20 8.36 -2.34
CA THR A 183 -3.36 9.13 -2.78
C THR A 183 -2.97 10.55 -3.18
N VAL A 184 -2.09 11.19 -2.40
CA VAL A 184 -1.51 12.51 -2.74
C VAL A 184 -0.78 12.43 -4.07
N LEU A 185 0.12 11.44 -4.23
CA LEU A 185 0.85 11.23 -5.49
C LEU A 185 -0.11 11.05 -6.67
N TRP A 186 -1.12 10.20 -6.52
CA TRP A 186 -2.11 9.94 -7.56
C TRP A 186 -2.80 11.21 -8.03
N GLU A 187 -3.18 12.11 -7.12
CA GLU A 187 -3.78 13.38 -7.49
C GLU A 187 -2.79 14.38 -8.08
N GLN A 188 -1.54 14.43 -7.58
CA GLN A 188 -0.47 15.28 -8.10
C GLN A 188 -0.17 14.97 -9.58
N VAL A 189 -0.20 13.68 -9.96
CA VAL A 189 -0.03 13.25 -11.36
C VAL A 189 -1.35 13.31 -12.18
N GLY A 190 -2.37 14.01 -11.67
CA GLY A 190 -3.62 14.28 -12.39
C GLY A 190 -4.68 13.18 -12.30
N GLY A 191 -4.52 12.23 -11.39
CA GLY A 191 -5.48 11.15 -11.11
C GLY A 191 -6.81 11.67 -10.57
N ARG A 192 -7.91 11.10 -11.08
CA ARG A 192 -9.29 11.43 -10.66
C ARG A 192 -10.17 10.18 -10.74
N LYS A 193 -11.17 10.06 -9.85
CA LYS A 193 -12.07 8.89 -9.80
C LYS A 193 -12.76 8.63 -11.14
N TRP A 194 -13.30 9.67 -11.77
CA TRP A 194 -13.99 9.56 -13.06
C TRP A 194 -13.05 9.15 -14.21
N LYS A 195 -11.79 9.58 -14.19
CA LYS A 195 -10.78 9.16 -15.18
C LYS A 195 -10.53 7.65 -15.12
N LEU A 196 -10.60 7.03 -13.94
CA LEU A 196 -10.46 5.57 -13.80
C LEU A 196 -11.58 4.82 -14.53
N LEU A 197 -12.81 5.34 -14.48
CA LEU A 197 -13.96 4.73 -15.15
C LEU A 197 -13.86 4.89 -16.67
N LEU A 198 -13.53 6.08 -17.16
CA LEU A 198 -13.43 6.35 -18.60
C LEU A 198 -12.20 5.71 -19.26
N GLN A 199 -11.08 5.58 -18.53
CA GLN A 199 -9.81 5.09 -19.07
C GLN A 199 -9.52 3.65 -18.64
N ARG A 200 -10.52 2.90 -18.16
CA ARG A 200 -10.36 1.54 -17.61
C ARG A 200 -9.55 0.62 -18.52
N GLY A 201 -9.90 0.53 -19.81
CA GLY A 201 -9.19 -0.30 -20.78
C GLY A 201 -7.75 0.14 -21.04
N LYS A 202 -7.52 1.45 -21.15
CA LYS A 202 -6.18 2.04 -21.32
C LYS A 202 -5.29 1.75 -20.11
N LEU A 203 -5.83 1.91 -18.90
CA LEU A 203 -5.14 1.64 -17.64
C LEU A 203 -4.81 0.16 -17.50
N LEU A 204 -5.73 -0.74 -17.85
CA LEU A 204 -5.48 -2.19 -17.82
C LEU A 204 -4.34 -2.58 -18.75
N ARG A 205 -4.32 -2.04 -19.99
CA ARG A 205 -3.23 -2.28 -20.94
C ARG A 205 -1.90 -1.78 -20.40
N LYS A 206 -1.85 -0.56 -19.87
CA LYS A 206 -0.63 0.02 -19.27
C LYS A 206 -0.15 -0.75 -18.04
N ALA A 207 -1.06 -1.21 -17.18
CA ALA A 207 -0.71 -2.02 -16.04
C ALA A 207 -0.08 -3.36 -16.47
N LYS A 208 -0.62 -4.02 -17.51
CA LYS A 208 -0.03 -5.23 -18.10
C LYS A 208 1.36 -4.99 -18.69
N GLU A 209 1.52 -3.93 -19.47
CA GLU A 209 2.82 -3.54 -20.04
C GLU A 209 3.87 -3.37 -18.93
N LEU A 210 3.55 -2.61 -17.88
CA LEU A 210 4.47 -2.37 -16.76
C LEU A 210 4.76 -3.64 -15.96
N THR A 211 3.76 -4.49 -15.72
CA THR A 211 3.97 -5.79 -15.05
C THR A 211 4.96 -6.66 -15.83
N ASN A 212 4.83 -6.73 -17.15
CA ASN A 212 5.75 -7.50 -18.00
C ASN A 212 7.18 -6.92 -18.04
N VAL A 213 7.33 -5.60 -17.87
CA VAL A 213 8.66 -4.99 -17.76
C VAL A 213 9.28 -5.34 -16.41
N ILE A 214 8.53 -5.19 -15.32
CA ILE A 214 9.03 -5.46 -13.96
C ILE A 214 9.33 -6.95 -13.77
N SER A 215 8.52 -7.86 -14.32
CA SER A 215 8.75 -9.30 -14.19
C SER A 215 10.10 -9.72 -14.79
N LYS A 216 10.57 -9.07 -15.86
CA LYS A 216 11.89 -9.32 -16.46
C LYS A 216 13.06 -8.82 -15.59
N LEU A 217 12.81 -7.86 -14.70
CA LEU A 217 13.82 -7.26 -13.83
C LEU A 217 13.91 -7.97 -12.46
N LEU A 218 12.94 -8.81 -12.12
CA LEU A 218 12.93 -9.53 -10.85
C LEU A 218 13.77 -10.82 -10.94
N PRO A 219 14.75 -11.03 -10.04
CA PRO A 219 15.62 -12.21 -10.06
C PRO A 219 14.86 -13.53 -10.06
N GLU A 220 13.78 -13.61 -9.26
CA GLU A 220 12.92 -14.79 -9.10
C GLU A 220 12.24 -15.24 -10.40
N TYR A 221 12.07 -14.34 -11.37
CA TYR A 221 11.47 -14.63 -12.69
C TYR A 221 12.51 -14.70 -13.82
N SER A 222 13.75 -14.27 -13.57
CA SER A 222 14.86 -14.32 -14.53
C SER A 222 15.50 -15.71 -14.64
N ALA A 223 15.38 -16.55 -13.60
CA ALA A 223 15.90 -17.92 -13.60
C ALA A 223 15.19 -18.84 -14.61
N ASP A 224 13.91 -18.59 -14.91
CA ASP A 224 13.14 -19.34 -15.90
C ASP A 224 13.51 -19.01 -17.36
N LEU A 225 14.34 -18.00 -17.60
CA LEU A 225 14.80 -17.60 -18.94
C LEU A 225 16.15 -18.24 -19.35
N VAL A 226 16.76 -19.07 -18.50
CA VAL A 226 17.95 -19.87 -18.89
C VAL A 226 17.51 -21.24 -19.39
N LYS A 227 16.99 -21.29 -20.62
CA LYS A 227 17.14 -22.45 -21.50
C LYS A 227 17.51 -21.98 -22.89
N ILE A 228 18.78 -21.66 -23.06
CA ILE A 228 19.44 -21.87 -24.35
C ILE A 228 20.14 -23.22 -24.20
N LYS A 229 19.48 -24.28 -24.70
CA LYS A 229 20.23 -25.48 -25.10
C LYS A 229 20.74 -25.23 -26.52
N PRO A 230 21.95 -25.71 -26.86
CA PRO A 230 22.40 -25.75 -28.25
C PRO A 230 21.45 -26.60 -29.10
#